data_AF-T0YJQ8-F1
#
_entry.id   AF-T0YJQ8-F1
#
_cell.length_a   1.000
_cell.length_b   1.000
_cell.length_c   1.000
_cell.angle_alpha   90.00
_cell.angle_beta   90.00
_cell.angle_gamma   90.00
#
_symmetry.space_group_name_H-M   'P 1'
#
loop_
_entity.id
_entity.type
_entity.pdbx_description
1 polymer ?
#
loop_
_entity_poly.entity_id
_entity_poly.type
_entity_poly.pdbx_seq_one_letter_code
_entity_poly.pdbx_strand_id
1 'polypeptide(L)'
;MQAKASGNYLNSIIAGNDAKASGFDEAILLSGNGYVAEGPGENIFLVKDNVLITPDKASDVLLGITRHSLLEIAEDMGFTTEERMVKREELYTADELFFAGTAAEVTPIVNVDGIEISKRIGPI
;
A
#
# COMPACT_ATOMS: atom_id res chain seq x y z
N MET A 1 -13.03 8.02 -14.90
CA MET A 1 -11.70 8.00 -15.55
C MET A 1 -10.68 8.33 -14.47
N GLN A 2 -9.72 7.44 -14.19
CA GLN A 2 -8.57 7.77 -13.35
C GLN A 2 -7.47 8.36 -14.23
N ALA A 3 -6.73 9.33 -13.70
CA ALA A 3 -5.63 9.97 -14.42
C ALA A 3 -4.49 10.31 -13.46
N LYS A 4 -3.25 10.13 -13.90
CA LYS A 4 -2.07 10.59 -13.18
C LYS A 4 -1.84 12.06 -13.49
N ALA A 5 -2.51 12.94 -12.74
CA ALA A 5 -2.51 14.38 -12.98
C ALA A 5 -1.75 15.13 -11.87
N SER A 6 -1.08 16.24 -12.23
CA SER A 6 -0.30 17.04 -11.29
C SER A 6 -1.12 17.55 -10.10
N GLY A 7 -2.38 17.93 -10.32
CA GLY A 7 -3.27 18.41 -9.25
C GLY A 7 -3.56 17.38 -8.16
N ASN A 8 -3.52 16.08 -8.49
CA ASN A 8 -3.80 15.02 -7.52
C ASN A 8 -2.69 14.91 -6.45
N TYR A 9 -1.47 15.33 -6.79
CA TYR A 9 -0.33 15.27 -5.87
C TYR A 9 -0.40 16.27 -4.72
N LEU A 10 -1.31 17.25 -4.74
CA LEU A 10 -1.49 18.15 -3.59
C LEU A 10 -1.86 17.36 -2.33
N ASN A 11 -2.76 16.38 -2.45
CA ASN A 11 -3.15 15.50 -1.35
C ASN A 11 -1.95 14.68 -0.84
N SER A 12 -1.20 14.07 -1.77
CA SER A 12 0.02 13.31 -1.47
C SER A 12 1.08 14.13 -0.75
N ILE A 13 1.33 15.37 -1.19
CA ILE A 13 2.33 16.26 -0.58
C ILE A 13 1.92 16.63 0.84
N ILE A 14 0.63 16.91 1.08
CA ILE A 14 0.13 17.22 2.43
C ILE A 14 0.32 16.02 3.35
N ALA A 15 -0.10 14.82 2.91
CA ALA A 15 0.01 13.59 3.70
C ALA A 15 1.47 13.23 4.02
N GLY A 16 2.35 13.24 3.01
CA GLY A 16 3.77 12.94 3.21
C GLY A 16 4.50 13.95 4.11
N ASN A 17 4.13 15.23 4.03
CA ASN A 17 4.69 16.24 4.94
C ASN A 17 4.21 16.05 6.38
N ASP A 18 2.95 15.67 6.60
CA ASP A 18 2.39 15.43 7.93
C ASP A 18 3.00 14.19 8.59
N ALA A 19 3.19 13.10 7.83
CA ALA A 19 3.91 11.90 8.30
C ALA A 19 5.33 12.23 8.75
N LYS A 20 6.08 12.97 7.91
CA LYS A 20 7.45 13.40 8.24
C LYS A 20 7.50 14.31 9.45
N ALA A 21 6.58 15.28 9.56
CA ALA A 21 6.48 16.15 10.73
C ALA A 21 6.17 15.35 12.02
N SER A 22 5.47 14.22 11.88
CA SER A 22 5.12 13.31 12.96
C SER A 22 6.18 12.24 13.25
N GLY A 23 7.32 12.25 12.52
CA GLY A 23 8.45 11.33 12.74
C GLY A 23 8.33 9.98 12.03
N PHE A 24 7.44 9.85 11.05
CA PHE A 24 7.30 8.66 10.20
C PHE A 24 7.95 8.89 8.83
N ASP A 25 8.32 7.80 8.16
CA ASP A 25 8.96 7.84 6.84
C ASP A 25 7.96 8.18 5.72
N GLU A 26 6.75 7.60 5.79
CA GLU A 26 5.72 7.73 4.76
C GLU A 26 4.30 7.63 5.34
N ALA A 27 3.32 8.18 4.63
CA ALA A 27 1.91 8.12 5.02
C ALA A 27 1.16 6.92 4.40
N ILE A 28 0.09 6.47 5.04
CA ILE A 28 -0.93 5.59 4.42
C ILE A 28 -2.26 6.34 4.43
N LEU A 29 -2.84 6.56 3.25
CA LEU A 29 -4.11 7.27 3.12
C LEU A 29 -5.29 6.30 3.14
N LEU A 30 -6.42 6.80 3.64
CA LEU A 30 -7.70 6.12 3.54
C LEU A 30 -8.54 6.74 2.43
N SER A 31 -9.34 5.91 1.77
CA SER A 31 -10.36 6.31 0.79
C SER A 31 -11.51 7.08 1.46
N GLY A 32 -12.36 7.71 0.65
CA GLY A 32 -13.48 8.51 1.17
C GLY A 32 -14.50 7.71 1.99
N ASN A 33 -14.52 6.38 1.85
CA ASN A 33 -15.33 5.44 2.61
C ASN A 33 -14.58 4.76 3.77
N GLY A 34 -13.37 5.20 4.10
CA GLY A 34 -12.62 4.79 5.31
C GLY A 34 -11.84 3.47 5.18
N TYR A 35 -11.66 2.95 3.96
CA TYR A 35 -10.80 1.80 3.70
C TYR A 35 -9.39 2.27 3.35
N VAL A 36 -8.40 1.38 3.42
CA VAL A 36 -7.05 1.68 2.97
C VAL A 36 -7.07 1.96 1.47
N ALA A 37 -6.49 3.09 1.07
CA ALA A 37 -6.27 3.45 -0.31
C ALA A 37 -4.83 3.10 -0.70
N GLU A 38 -3.92 4.05 -0.55
CA GLU A 38 -2.53 3.93 -1.00
C GLU A 38 -1.62 4.90 -0.22
N GLY A 39 -0.31 4.83 -0.46
CA GLY A 39 0.64 5.84 0.00
C GLY A 39 0.61 7.10 -0.88
N PRO A 40 1.32 8.17 -0.51
CA PRO A 40 1.39 9.39 -1.31
C PRO A 40 1.85 9.19 -2.77
N GLY A 41 2.70 8.20 -3.03
CA GLY A 41 3.24 7.90 -4.37
C GLY A 41 3.22 6.42 -4.75
N GLU A 42 2.66 5.56 -3.92
CA GLU A 42 2.87 4.11 -3.94
C GLU A 42 1.56 3.36 -3.70
N ASN A 43 1.34 2.26 -4.41
CA ASN A 43 0.30 1.31 -4.03
C ASN A 43 0.76 0.50 -2.80
N ILE A 44 -0.17 0.07 -1.95
CA ILE A 44 0.13 -0.76 -0.79
C ILE A 44 -0.31 -2.21 -1.02
N PHE A 45 0.48 -3.14 -0.50
CA PHE A 45 0.20 -4.56 -0.44
C PHE A 45 0.30 -5.04 1.01
N LEU A 46 -0.56 -6.01 1.35
CA LEU A 46 -0.44 -6.79 2.58
C LEU A 46 -0.41 -8.27 2.25
N VAL A 47 0.34 -9.01 3.04
CA VAL A 47 0.30 -10.47 3.03
C VAL A 47 -0.43 -10.93 4.28
N LYS A 48 -1.44 -11.79 4.09
CA LYS A 48 -2.12 -12.45 5.20
C LYS A 48 -2.42 -13.90 4.86
N ASP A 49 -1.97 -14.82 5.71
CA ASP A 49 -2.22 -16.26 5.54
C ASP A 49 -1.82 -16.77 4.13
N ASN A 50 -0.65 -16.33 3.63
CA ASN A 50 -0.11 -16.58 2.28
C ASN A 50 -0.94 -16.03 1.11
N VAL A 51 -1.87 -15.10 1.36
CA VAL A 51 -2.60 -14.37 0.33
C VAL A 51 -2.01 -12.98 0.17
N LEU A 52 -1.62 -12.61 -1.06
CA LEU A 52 -1.20 -11.27 -1.41
C LEU A 52 -2.43 -10.41 -1.71
N ILE A 53 -2.69 -9.43 -0.85
CA ILE A 53 -3.88 -8.58 -0.92
C ILE A 53 -3.45 -7.15 -1.26
N THR A 54 -4.22 -6.46 -2.10
CA THR A 54 -4.06 -5.03 -2.35
C THR A 54 -5.42 -4.35 -2.50
N PRO A 55 -5.57 -3.08 -2.11
CA PRO A 55 -6.81 -2.33 -2.31
C PRO A 55 -7.29 -2.36 -3.77
N ASP A 56 -8.59 -2.53 -3.96
CA ASP A 56 -9.22 -2.57 -5.28
C ASP A 56 -9.50 -1.17 -5.84
N LYS A 57 -10.00 -1.11 -7.07
CA LYS A 57 -10.33 0.15 -7.77
C LYS A 57 -11.40 1.00 -7.08
N ALA A 58 -12.18 0.44 -6.15
CA ALA A 58 -13.20 1.17 -5.39
C ALA A 58 -12.62 1.84 -4.12
N SER A 59 -11.35 1.60 -3.82
CA SER A 59 -10.61 2.19 -2.69
C SER A 59 -9.84 3.47 -3.06
N ASP A 60 -10.29 4.23 -4.07
CA ASP A 60 -9.68 5.51 -4.47
C ASP A 60 -8.18 5.47 -4.82
N VAL A 61 -7.66 4.32 -5.28
CA VAL A 61 -6.25 4.11 -5.64
C VAL A 61 -5.93 4.40 -7.10
N LEU A 62 -4.68 4.75 -7.41
CA LEU A 62 -4.17 4.70 -8.78
C LEU A 62 -3.85 3.25 -9.16
N LEU A 63 -4.39 2.77 -10.29
CA LEU A 63 -4.00 1.45 -10.83
C LEU A 63 -2.60 1.50 -11.45
N GLY A 64 -1.57 1.44 -10.60
CA GLY A 64 -0.17 1.58 -10.97
C GLY A 64 0.38 0.41 -11.79
N ILE A 65 1.38 0.69 -12.64
CA ILE A 65 2.01 -0.33 -13.49
C ILE A 65 2.84 -1.32 -12.64
N THR A 66 3.61 -0.84 -11.67
CA THR A 66 4.36 -1.72 -10.75
C THR A 66 3.43 -2.66 -9.98
N ARG A 67 2.30 -2.15 -9.49
CA ARG A 67 1.25 -2.96 -8.85
C ARG A 67 0.75 -4.07 -9.78
N HIS A 68 0.44 -3.73 -11.03
CA HIS A 68 0.00 -4.72 -12.01
C HIS A 68 1.06 -5.79 -12.27
N SER A 69 2.32 -5.39 -12.46
CA SER A 69 3.44 -6.33 -12.63
C SER A 69 3.61 -7.25 -11.43
N LEU A 70 3.47 -6.75 -10.19
CA LEU A 70 3.58 -7.59 -9.00
C LEU A 70 2.44 -8.60 -8.87
N LEU A 71 1.21 -8.22 -9.25
CA LEU A 71 0.08 -9.16 -9.27
C LEU A 71 0.32 -10.29 -10.29
N GLU A 72 0.79 -9.96 -11.51
CA GLU A 72 1.13 -10.98 -12.51
C GLU A 72 2.26 -11.89 -12.04
N ILE A 73 3.34 -11.32 -11.48
CA ILE A 73 4.47 -12.11 -10.96
C ILE A 73 4.02 -13.03 -9.81
N ALA A 74 3.19 -12.52 -8.90
CA ALA A 74 2.69 -13.30 -7.78
C ALA A 74 1.84 -14.50 -8.26
N GLU A 75 0.96 -14.29 -9.23
CA GLU A 75 0.16 -15.36 -9.85
C GLU A 75 1.04 -16.40 -10.56
N ASP A 76 2.06 -15.96 -11.32
CA ASP A 76 3.02 -16.84 -11.98
C ASP A 76 3.86 -17.67 -10.98
N MET A 77 4.11 -17.13 -9.80
CA MET A 77 4.77 -17.82 -8.69
C MET A 77 3.83 -18.75 -7.89
N GLY A 78 2.53 -18.76 -8.21
CA GLY A 78 1.52 -19.60 -7.57
C GLY A 78 0.97 -19.04 -6.26
N PHE A 79 1.14 -17.73 -6.00
CA PHE A 79 0.47 -17.07 -4.89
C PHE A 79 -1.00 -16.80 -5.22
N THR A 80 -1.84 -16.86 -4.19
CA THR A 80 -3.21 -16.35 -4.27
C THR A 80 -3.17 -14.84 -4.16
N THR A 81 -3.72 -14.14 -5.15
CA THR A 81 -3.87 -12.68 -5.17
C THR A 81 -5.33 -12.29 -4.89
N GLU A 82 -5.53 -11.24 -4.10
CA GLU A 82 -6.85 -10.65 -3.85
C GLU A 82 -6.83 -9.13 -4.03
N GLU A 83 -7.64 -8.63 -4.96
CA GLU A 83 -7.96 -7.21 -5.05
C GLU A 83 -9.30 -6.97 -4.34
N ARG A 84 -9.26 -6.36 -3.14
CA ARG A 84 -10.47 -6.05 -2.36
C ARG A 84 -10.27 -4.81 -1.50
N MET A 85 -11.35 -4.23 -1.01
CA MET A 85 -11.28 -3.24 0.07
C MET A 85 -10.58 -3.82 1.31
N VAL A 86 -9.65 -3.05 1.88
CA VAL A 86 -8.86 -3.41 3.06
C VAL A 86 -9.19 -2.45 4.20
N LYS A 87 -9.52 -2.97 5.37
CA LYS A 87 -9.74 -2.14 6.55
C LYS A 87 -8.41 -1.75 7.19
N ARG A 88 -8.37 -0.59 7.84
CA ARG A 88 -7.17 -0.10 8.53
C ARG A 88 -6.63 -1.11 9.56
N GLU A 89 -7.51 -1.81 10.27
CA GLU A 89 -7.12 -2.76 11.31
C GLU A 89 -6.39 -3.99 10.74
N GLU A 90 -6.60 -4.31 9.46
CA GLU A 90 -5.89 -5.40 8.80
C GLU A 90 -4.40 -5.10 8.64
N LEU A 91 -4.01 -3.82 8.54
CA LEU A 91 -2.59 -3.44 8.46
C LEU A 91 -1.83 -3.86 9.72
N TYR A 92 -2.45 -3.72 10.89
CA TYR A 92 -1.81 -4.05 12.18
C TYR A 92 -1.69 -5.55 12.45
N THR A 93 -2.40 -6.36 11.68
CA THR A 93 -2.46 -7.82 11.85
C THR A 93 -1.96 -8.58 10.64
N ALA A 94 -1.49 -7.87 9.61
CA ALA A 94 -0.83 -8.43 8.44
C ALA A 94 0.46 -9.15 8.84
N ASP A 95 0.80 -10.20 8.09
CA ASP A 95 2.05 -10.92 8.29
C ASP A 95 3.21 -10.13 7.66
N GLU A 96 2.95 -9.47 6.53
CA GLU A 96 3.87 -8.56 5.83
C GLU A 96 3.12 -7.38 5.23
N LEU A 97 3.80 -6.23 5.14
CA LEU A 97 3.32 -5.03 4.44
C LEU A 97 4.44 -4.46 3.59
N PHE A 98 4.08 -3.95 2.41
CA PHE A 98 5.03 -3.18 1.60
C PHE A 98 4.32 -2.21 0.67
N PHE A 99 5.04 -1.15 0.30
CA PHE A 99 4.69 -0.25 -0.77
C PHE A 99 5.29 -0.71 -2.10
N ALA A 100 4.62 -0.35 -3.18
CA ALA A 100 5.09 -0.57 -4.53
C ALA A 100 4.86 0.63 -5.45
N GLY A 101 5.87 0.99 -6.23
CA GLY A 101 5.78 2.08 -7.20
C GLY A 101 6.97 2.12 -8.14
N THR A 102 6.93 2.94 -9.18
CA THR A 102 8.05 3.03 -10.12
C THR A 102 9.31 3.60 -9.47
N ALA A 103 9.16 4.58 -8.58
CA ALA A 103 10.28 5.18 -7.86
C ALA A 103 10.57 4.46 -6.53
N ALA A 104 9.53 3.98 -5.86
CA ALA A 104 9.64 3.26 -4.58
C ALA A 104 10.00 1.77 -4.74
N GLU A 105 9.98 1.25 -5.97
CA GLU A 105 10.20 -0.17 -6.29
C GLU A 105 9.31 -1.08 -5.43
N VAL A 106 9.88 -1.94 -4.59
CA VAL A 106 9.21 -2.69 -3.53
C VAL A 106 9.84 -2.26 -2.21
N THR A 107 9.08 -1.56 -1.37
CA THR A 107 9.58 -0.96 -0.12
C THR A 107 8.85 -1.57 1.08
N PRO A 108 9.51 -2.41 1.89
CA PRO A 108 8.88 -3.05 3.05
C PRO A 108 8.45 -2.05 4.14
N ILE A 109 7.33 -2.34 4.77
CA ILE A 109 6.77 -1.59 5.90
C ILE A 109 6.78 -2.50 7.13
N VAL A 110 7.57 -2.13 8.15
CA VAL A 110 7.74 -2.94 9.38
C VAL A 110 7.03 -2.35 10.60
N ASN A 111 6.55 -1.11 10.49
CA ASN A 111 5.84 -0.41 11.56
C ASN A 111 4.74 0.47 10.96
N VAL A 112 3.55 0.46 11.57
CA VAL A 112 2.43 1.34 11.21
C VAL A 112 1.87 1.95 12.47
N ASP A 113 1.77 3.28 12.54
CA ASP A 113 1.25 4.03 13.69
C ASP A 113 1.95 3.69 15.03
N GLY A 114 3.23 3.33 15.00
CA GLY A 114 3.98 2.91 16.19
C GLY A 114 3.79 1.44 16.56
N ILE A 115 2.93 0.70 15.85
CA ILE A 115 2.73 -0.75 16.03
C ILE A 115 3.72 -1.48 15.12
N GLU A 116 4.58 -2.30 15.73
CA GLU A 116 5.49 -3.20 15.01
C GLU A 116 4.68 -4.30 14.31
N ILE A 117 4.80 -4.36 12.97
CA ILE A 117 4.19 -5.41 12.14
C ILE A 117 5.12 -6.61 12.11
N SER A 118 6.41 -6.38 11.88
CA SER A 118 7.44 -7.41 11.86
C SER A 118 8.80 -6.84 12.24
N LYS A 119 9.69 -7.70 12.77
CA LYS A 119 11.08 -7.30 13.12
C LYS A 119 12.05 -7.34 11.94
N ARG A 120 11.60 -7.85 10.80
CA ARG A 120 12.41 -8.12 9.62
C ARG A 120 11.52 -8.07 8.39
N ILE A 121 12.12 -7.76 7.25
CA ILE A 121 11.50 -7.98 5.95
C ILE A 121 11.08 -9.45 5.89
N GLY A 122 9.83 -9.67 5.52
CA GLY A 122 9.28 -11.01 5.43
C GLY A 122 9.70 -11.72 4.14
N PRO A 123 9.32 -13.00 3.99
CA PRO A 123 9.74 -13.83 2.87
C PRO A 123 9.00 -13.58 1.54
N ILE A 124 7.88 -12.86 1.50
CA ILE A 124 7.02 -12.71 0.31
C ILE A 124 7.22 -11.36 -0.37
#